data_AF-A0A951K3Q2-F1
#
_entry.id   AF-A0A951K3Q2-F1
#
_cell.length_a   1.000
_cell.length_b   1.000
_cell.length_c   1.000
_cell.angle_alpha   90.00
_cell.angle_beta   90.00
_cell.angle_gamma   90.00
#
_symmetry.space_group_name_H-M   'P 1'
#
loop_
_entity.id
_entity.type
_entity.pdbx_description
1 polymer ?
#
loop_
_entity_poly.entity_id
_entity_poly.type
_entity_poly.pdbx_seq_one_letter_code
_entity_poly.pdbx_strand_id
1 'polypeptide(L)' 'IADLAVATDCGQIKTGAPARSDRVAKYNQLLRIEDDLGERAAYLGGAALAVGRGSP' A
#
# COMPACT_ATOMS: atom_id res chain seq x y z
N ILE A 1 0.51 -3.14 9.53
CA ILE A 1 -0.33 -2.12 8.89
C ILE A 1 -0.33 -2.21 7.36
N ALA A 2 0.63 -2.89 6.73
CA ALA A 2 0.58 -3.15 5.28
C ALA A 2 -0.72 -3.90 4.89
N ASP A 3 -1.00 -5.01 5.57
CA ASP A 3 -2.20 -5.82 5.34
C ASP A 3 -3.49 -5.02 5.57
N LEU A 4 -3.53 -4.25 6.67
CA LEU A 4 -4.66 -3.38 6.98
C LEU A 4 -4.88 -2.34 5.88
N ALA A 5 -3.82 -1.66 5.42
CA ALA A 5 -3.91 -0.62 4.41
C ALA A 5 -4.47 -1.16 3.09
N VAL A 6 -4.01 -2.34 2.66
CA VAL A 6 -4.50 -3.02 1.46
C VAL A 6 -5.93 -3.50 1.64
N ALA A 7 -6.26 -4.13 2.77
CA ALA A 7 -7.59 -4.66 3.04
C ALA A 7 -8.68 -3.57 3.12
N THR A 8 -8.32 -2.36 3.58
CA THR A 8 -9.25 -1.22 3.64
C THR A 8 -9.26 -0.36 2.39
N ASP A 9 -8.43 -0.69 1.39
CA ASP A 9 -8.23 0.13 0.19
C ASP A 9 -8.00 1.62 0.51
N CYS A 10 -7.19 1.90 1.54
CA CYS A 10 -7.00 3.28 1.99
C CYS A 10 -6.11 4.10 1.05
N GLY A 11 -5.50 3.46 0.05
CA GLY A 11 -4.68 4.04 -1.01
C GLY A 11 -3.34 4.65 -0.58
N GLN A 12 -3.15 4.92 0.71
CA GLN A 12 -1.95 5.52 1.27
C GLN A 12 -1.51 4.82 2.55
N ILE A 13 -0.21 4.70 2.72
CA ILE A 13 0.40 4.16 3.93
C ILE A 13 1.61 4.99 4.34
N LYS A 14 1.67 5.37 5.61
CA LYS A 14 2.83 6.04 6.21
C LYS A 14 3.46 5.10 7.22
N THR A 15 4.67 4.63 6.94
CA THR A 15 5.38 3.66 7.80
C THR A 15 6.83 4.05 8.12
N GLY A 16 7.16 5.34 7.98
CA GLY A 16 8.48 5.93 8.28
C GLY A 16 9.48 5.84 7.13
N ALA A 17 10.77 6.07 7.39
CA ALA A 17 11.83 6.00 6.38
C ALA A 17 12.28 4.54 6.13
N PRO A 18 12.84 4.20 4.95
CA PRO A 18 13.36 2.86 4.64
C PRO A 18 14.72 2.61 5.32
N ALA A 19 14.73 2.73 6.65
CA ALA A 19 15.87 2.48 7.51
C ALA A 19 15.37 1.80 8.78
N ARG A 20 16.10 0.81 9.28
CA ARG A 20 15.75 -0.14 10.36
C ARG A 20 14.71 -1.20 9.96
N SER A 21 14.92 -2.41 10.48
CA SER A 21 14.20 -3.63 10.09
C SER A 21 12.70 -3.59 10.38
N ASP A 22 12.27 -2.91 11.45
CA ASP A 22 10.85 -2.77 11.84
C ASP A 22 10.02 -2.06 10.76
N ARG A 23 10.57 -1.00 10.17
CA ARG A 23 9.94 -0.24 9.09
C ARG A 23 10.08 -0.94 7.76
N VAL A 24 11.28 -1.47 7.46
CA VAL A 24 11.54 -2.26 6.25
C VAL A 24 10.59 -3.47 6.15
N ALA A 25 10.28 -4.12 7.26
CA ALA A 25 9.35 -5.23 7.29
C ALA A 25 7.94 -4.87 6.75
N LYS A 26 7.49 -3.62 6.89
CA LYS A 26 6.20 -3.18 6.33
C LYS A 26 6.25 -3.02 4.82
N TYR A 27 7.36 -2.51 4.28
CA TYR A 27 7.58 -2.45 2.83
C TYR A 27 7.72 -3.85 2.22
N ASN A 28 8.48 -4.74 2.86
CA ASN A 28 8.60 -6.12 2.41
C ASN A 28 7.27 -6.86 2.44
N GLN A 29 6.40 -6.53 3.40
CA GLN A 29 5.05 -7.09 3.43
C GLN A 29 4.19 -6.59 2.26
N LEU A 30 4.31 -5.33 1.84
CA LEU A 30 3.63 -4.84 0.64
C LEU A 30 4.10 -5.58 -0.62
N LEU A 31 5.41 -5.85 -0.75
CA LEU A 31 5.95 -6.62 -1.88
C LEU A 31 5.40 -8.06 -1.91
N ARG A 32 5.25 -8.71 -0.76
CA ARG A 32 4.62 -10.05 -0.69
C ARG A 32 3.14 -10.00 -1.07
N ILE A 33 2.40 -9.01 -0.57
CA ILE A 33 0.98 -8.85 -0.89
C ILE A 33 0.80 -8.56 -2.39
N GLU A 34 1.67 -7.75 -2.99
CA GLU A 34 1.67 -7.50 -4.44
C GLU A 34 1.90 -8.79 -5.23
N ASP A 35 2.92 -9.59 -4.86
CA ASP A 35 3.21 -10.89 -5.47
C ASP A 35 2.02 -11.87 -5.34
N ASP A 36 1.41 -11.95 -4.15
CA ASP A 36 0.25 -12.81 -3.89
C ASP A 36 -1.00 -12.40 -4.69
N LEU A 37 -1.20 -11.10 -4.94
CA LEU A 37 -2.33 -10.56 -5.70
C LEU A 37 -2.12 -10.66 -7.22
N GLY A 38 -0.88 -10.67 -7.68
CA GLY A 38 -0.51 -10.69 -9.10
C GLY A 38 -1.21 -9.56 -9.87
N GLU A 39 -1.87 -9.90 -10.98
CA GLU A 39 -2.59 -8.95 -11.86
C GLU A 39 -3.72 -8.18 -11.16
N ARG A 40 -4.13 -8.58 -9.95
CA ARG A 40 -5.15 -7.86 -9.17
C ARG A 40 -4.56 -6.71 -8.36
N ALA A 41 -3.24 -6.65 -8.20
CA ALA A 41 -2.57 -5.54 -7.52
C ALA A 41 -2.53 -4.31 -8.43
N ALA A 42 -2.83 -3.13 -7.86
CA ALA A 42 -2.74 -1.87 -8.58
C ALA A 42 -2.06 -0.80 -7.72
N TYR A 43 -1.00 -0.18 -8.24
CA TYR A 43 -0.39 1.00 -7.62
C TYR A 43 -1.20 2.25 -7.98
N LEU A 44 -1.87 2.84 -7.00
CA LEU A 44 -2.76 3.99 -7.21
C LEU A 44 -2.02 5.30 -7.58
N GLY A 45 -0.71 5.39 -7.29
CA GLY A 45 0.10 6.57 -7.62
C GLY A 45 -0.53 7.89 -7.19
N GLY A 46 -0.62 8.85 -8.11
CA GLY A 46 -1.23 10.15 -7.86
C GLY A 46 -2.74 10.12 -7.59
N ALA A 47 -3.45 9.05 -8.02
CA ALA A 47 -4.88 8.92 -7.75
C ALA A 47 -5.16 8.78 -6.24
N ALA A 48 -4.22 8.24 -5.47
CA ALA A 48 -4.32 8.17 -4.01
C ALA A 48 -4.32 9.54 -3.31
N LEU A 49 -3.96 10.63 -4.02
CA LEU A 49 -3.98 12.00 -3.52
C LEU A 49 -5.21 12.79 -4.00
N ALA A 50 -6.01 12.23 -4.90
CA ALA A 50 -7.20 12.91 -5.39
C ALA A 50 -8.21 13.03 -4.25
N VAL A 51 -8.48 14.26 -3.83
CA VAL A 51 -9.55 14.54 -2.86
C VAL A 51 -10.88 14.17 -3.51
N GLY A 52 -11.48 13.08 -3.04
CA GLY A 52 -12.90 12.76 -3.24
C GLY A 52 -13.39 12.86 -4.68
N ARG A 53 -13.05 11.88 -5.51
CA ARG A 53 -14.02 11.33 -6.44
C ARG A 53 -14.08 9.85 -6.16
N GLY A 54 -15.23 9.38 -5.67
CA GLY A 54 -15.50 7.96 -5.61
C GLY A 54 -15.14 7.34 -6.95
N SER A 55 -14.36 6.27 -6.90
CA SER A 55 -14.21 5.39 -8.05
C SER A 55 -15.60 4.98 -8.55
N PRO A 56 -15.85 4.93 -9.86
CA PRO A 56 -17.10 4.38 -10.40
C PRO A 56 -17.33 2.93 -9.95
#